data_AF-A0A356X4U3-F1
#
_entry.id   AF-A0A356X4U3-F1
#
_cell.length_a   1.000
_cell.length_b   1.000
_cell.length_c   1.000
_cell.angle_alpha   90.00
_cell.angle_beta   90.00
_cell.angle_gamma   90.00
#
_symmetry.space_group_name_H-M   'P 1'
#
loop_
_entity.id
_entity.type
_entity.pdbx_description
1 polymer ?
#
loop_
_entity_poly.entity_id
_entity_poly.type
_entity_poly.pdbx_seq_one_letter_code
_entity_poly.pdbx_strand_id
1 'polypeptide(L)'
;MFDVNEGKFYPGDKNNRINKGKHFLLCPSGSGQIRPPRLSVPMDKTESAQFLAEKFNLWESFNGRLNIRVTLGYAIACLYSRKAMEVADDGFPILFKYGERGTGKSSSMDWFMALFGYKNGNRQAVSKNNTRKGVSRQMTKINSFPFFMDDYRDHNSNSGVPDMTSSFLHWFHRTGSTMAMKSADHQTVDTPSNACIVMTGNDKPTDPAARSRLILLTYSNFIKKEQIAKLSEITDHLHRFSEFTYLILNSFNEIEGYFMKYLKQNLIALAEEDFQGRAVKIWSYVMAGIQCIPHILPDLNHWKEEFEGLRMEIIEAIKKEEAQQKEFNPLHEFFQTIDYYGTQKRDPASEFNRNFYALDHRHFRYKAFKEFDNNGEVYQGEVLYLHLTRVWQTLQADKAEITKQTTLEALTNKLENSSYFLASSEQIQLTSSIDQSNKETNRRCYVLNIKQLQEKEMLLELIDKAKEYEQGRLSRLSP
;
A
#
# COMPACT_ATOMS: atom_id res chain seq x y z
N MET A 1 18.29 -4.84 -27.37
CA MET A 1 18.76 -3.89 -26.36
C MET A 1 18.33 -2.51 -26.79
N PHE A 2 17.71 -1.74 -25.91
CA PHE A 2 17.46 -0.32 -26.17
C PHE A 2 18.55 0.49 -25.47
N ASP A 3 19.27 1.31 -26.23
CA ASP A 3 20.23 2.24 -25.66
C ASP A 3 19.52 3.57 -25.40
N VAL A 4 19.39 3.92 -24.12
CA VAL A 4 18.69 5.14 -23.69
C VAL A 4 19.47 6.41 -24.08
N ASN A 5 20.80 6.36 -24.09
CA ASN A 5 21.63 7.53 -24.43
C ASN A 5 21.59 7.82 -25.92
N GLU A 6 21.52 6.78 -26.74
CA GLU A 6 21.46 6.87 -28.21
C GLU A 6 20.02 6.90 -28.74
N GLY A 7 19.01 6.64 -27.90
CA GLY A 7 17.61 6.54 -28.29
C GLY A 7 17.36 5.46 -29.34
N LYS A 8 18.18 4.39 -29.37
CA LYS A 8 18.23 3.43 -30.48
C LYS A 8 18.00 2.00 -30.00
N PHE A 9 17.14 1.28 -30.72
CA PHE A 9 16.92 -0.15 -30.52
C PHE A 9 17.89 -0.98 -31.36
N TYR A 10 18.62 -1.88 -30.70
CA TYR A 10 19.51 -2.88 -31.28
C TYR A 10 18.86 -4.27 -31.19
N PRO A 11 18.37 -4.83 -32.30
CA PRO A 11 17.76 -6.16 -32.30
C PRO A 11 18.81 -7.25 -32.08
N GLY A 12 18.39 -8.34 -31.45
CA GLY A 12 19.20 -9.57 -31.36
C GLY A 12 19.05 -10.40 -32.62
N ASP A 13 20.12 -11.08 -33.04
CA ASP A 13 20.08 -12.04 -34.14
C ASP A 13 19.47 -13.39 -33.71
N LYS A 14 19.39 -14.33 -34.65
CA LYS A 14 18.88 -15.70 -34.43
C LYS A 14 19.61 -16.47 -33.31
N ASN A 15 20.82 -16.07 -32.98
CA ASN A 15 21.66 -16.67 -31.94
C ASN A 15 21.65 -15.84 -30.63
N ASN A 16 20.74 -14.87 -30.51
CA ASN A 16 20.64 -13.91 -29.40
C ASN A 16 21.89 -13.04 -29.22
N ARG A 17 22.58 -12.71 -30.31
CA ARG A 17 23.70 -11.76 -30.30
C ARG A 17 23.20 -10.39 -30.70
N ILE A 18 23.60 -9.35 -29.97
CA ILE A 18 23.27 -7.96 -30.25
C ILE A 18 24.53 -7.27 -30.73
N ASN A 19 24.48 -6.69 -31.93
CA ASN A 19 25.58 -5.91 -32.48
C ASN A 19 25.38 -4.43 -32.14
N LYS A 20 26.26 -3.86 -31.31
CA LYS A 20 26.29 -2.43 -30.96
C LYS A 20 27.63 -1.83 -31.42
N GLY A 21 27.67 -1.35 -32.67
CA GLY A 21 28.87 -0.76 -33.25
C GLY A 21 30.01 -1.77 -33.38
N LYS A 22 31.09 -1.60 -32.61
CA LYS A 22 32.23 -2.54 -32.58
C LYS A 22 32.08 -3.64 -31.51
N HIS A 23 31.01 -3.61 -30.72
CA HIS A 23 30.79 -4.55 -29.63
C HIS A 23 29.73 -5.59 -30.00
N PHE A 24 30.02 -6.85 -29.69
CA PHE A 24 29.04 -7.94 -29.70
C PHE A 24 28.64 -8.26 -28.27
N LEU A 25 27.36 -8.11 -27.97
CA LEU A 25 26.78 -8.50 -26.69
C LEU A 25 26.06 -9.83 -26.89
N LEU A 26 26.36 -10.81 -26.03
CA LEU A 26 25.63 -12.08 -26.01
C LEU A 26 24.52 -11.98 -24.97
N CYS A 27 23.27 -12.17 -25.36
CA CYS A 27 22.21 -12.32 -24.37
C CYS A 27 22.42 -13.62 -23.60
N PRO A 28 22.31 -13.61 -22.26
CA PRO A 28 22.44 -14.82 -21.45
C PRO A 28 21.45 -15.91 -21.93
N SER A 29 21.98 -17.08 -22.26
CA SER A 29 21.22 -18.24 -22.72
C SER A 29 21.53 -19.45 -21.82
N GLY A 30 20.60 -19.80 -20.95
CA GLY A 30 20.70 -20.98 -20.08
C GLY A 30 19.36 -21.27 -19.40
N SER A 31 19.13 -22.51 -18.96
CA SER A 31 17.89 -22.93 -18.27
C SER A 31 17.69 -22.26 -16.91
N GLY A 32 18.74 -21.67 -16.33
CA GLY A 32 18.72 -20.97 -15.04
C GLY A 32 18.86 -19.44 -15.09
N GLN A 33 18.91 -18.82 -16.28
CA GLN A 33 19.06 -17.36 -16.44
C GLN A 33 17.75 -16.74 -16.96
N ILE A 34 17.36 -15.57 -16.43
CA ILE A 34 16.21 -14.80 -16.95
C ILE A 34 16.43 -14.60 -18.44
N ARG A 35 15.59 -15.22 -19.27
CA ARG A 35 15.58 -14.88 -20.69
C ARG A 35 15.09 -13.44 -20.81
N PRO A 36 15.89 -12.54 -21.40
CA PRO A 36 15.47 -11.16 -21.54
C PRO A 36 14.16 -11.09 -22.34
N PRO A 37 13.26 -10.16 -22.01
CA PRO A 37 12.05 -9.94 -22.78
C PRO A 37 12.39 -9.71 -24.26
N ARG A 38 11.53 -10.22 -25.15
CA ARG A 38 11.67 -10.04 -26.60
C ARG A 38 10.52 -9.23 -27.13
N LEU A 39 10.82 -8.04 -27.63
CA LEU A 39 9.84 -7.18 -28.26
C LEU A 39 9.64 -7.59 -29.72
N SER A 40 8.38 -7.61 -30.13
CA SER A 40 7.99 -7.66 -31.53
C SER A 40 8.25 -6.32 -32.18
N VAL A 41 8.84 -6.34 -33.37
CA VAL A 41 9.13 -5.15 -34.16
C VAL A 41 8.04 -5.07 -35.24
N PRO A 42 7.19 -4.03 -35.24
CA PRO A 42 6.13 -3.90 -36.23
C PRO A 42 6.71 -3.66 -37.63
N MET A 43 6.06 -4.23 -38.65
CA MET A 43 6.39 -3.93 -40.05
C MET A 43 5.92 -2.53 -40.44
N ASP A 44 4.71 -2.16 -40.00
CA ASP A 44 4.15 -0.82 -40.11
C ASP A 44 3.74 -0.32 -38.72
N LYS A 45 4.26 0.84 -38.32
CA LYS A 45 4.00 1.45 -37.00
C LYS A 45 2.56 1.96 -36.89
N THR A 46 1.98 2.43 -37.98
CA THR A 46 0.61 2.97 -38.02
C THR A 46 -0.38 1.82 -37.86
N GLU A 47 -0.23 0.76 -38.67
CA GLU A 47 -1.07 -0.44 -38.56
C GLU A 47 -0.95 -1.07 -37.16
N SER A 48 0.26 -1.14 -36.62
CA SER A 48 0.51 -1.60 -35.25
C SER A 48 -0.24 -0.75 -34.20
N ALA A 49 -0.19 0.57 -34.32
CA ALA A 49 -0.90 1.47 -33.41
C ALA A 49 -2.43 1.28 -33.48
N GLN A 50 -2.99 1.16 -34.68
CA GLN A 50 -4.43 0.90 -34.87
C GLN A 50 -4.84 -0.45 -34.28
N PHE A 51 -4.07 -1.50 -34.57
CA PHE A 51 -4.27 -2.84 -34.02
C PHE A 51 -4.25 -2.83 -32.48
N LEU A 52 -3.26 -2.18 -31.87
CA LEU A 52 -3.14 -2.11 -30.41
C LEU A 52 -4.30 -1.31 -29.80
N ALA A 53 -4.71 -0.20 -30.42
CA ALA A 53 -5.85 0.60 -29.97
C ALA A 53 -7.14 -0.23 -29.95
N GLU A 54 -7.41 -0.98 -31.01
CA GLU A 54 -8.55 -1.90 -31.08
C GLU A 54 -8.51 -2.93 -29.94
N LYS A 55 -7.37 -3.59 -29.74
CA LYS A 55 -7.24 -4.63 -28.70
C LYS A 55 -7.28 -4.06 -27.28
N PHE A 56 -6.83 -2.84 -27.06
CA PHE A 56 -6.92 -2.18 -25.75
C PHE A 56 -8.34 -1.73 -25.42
N ASN A 57 -9.11 -1.25 -26.40
CA ASN A 57 -10.55 -1.02 -26.22
C ASN A 57 -11.30 -2.32 -25.90
N LEU A 58 -10.94 -3.41 -26.58
CA LEU A 58 -11.52 -4.73 -26.28
C LEU A 58 -11.13 -5.20 -24.87
N TRP A 59 -9.88 -5.02 -24.45
CA TRP A 59 -9.44 -5.32 -23.10
C TRP A 59 -10.22 -4.51 -22.05
N GLU A 60 -10.40 -3.22 -22.28
CA GLU A 60 -11.18 -2.31 -21.44
C GLU A 60 -12.62 -2.82 -21.26
N SER A 61 -13.24 -3.34 -22.32
CA SER A 61 -14.60 -3.88 -22.27
C SER A 61 -14.77 -5.09 -21.32
N PHE A 62 -13.69 -5.83 -21.06
CA PHE A 62 -13.73 -7.00 -20.17
C PHE A 62 -13.43 -6.67 -18.71
N ASN A 63 -12.51 -5.74 -18.48
CA ASN A 63 -11.96 -5.51 -17.14
C ASN A 63 -12.26 -4.12 -16.59
N GLY A 64 -12.92 -3.26 -17.36
CA GLY A 64 -13.32 -1.91 -16.98
C GLY A 64 -12.22 -0.87 -17.25
N ARG A 65 -12.67 0.36 -17.54
CA ARG A 65 -11.80 1.49 -17.91
C ARG A 65 -10.71 1.78 -16.89
N LEU A 66 -11.06 1.89 -15.61
CA LEU A 66 -10.09 2.21 -14.55
C LEU A 66 -8.96 1.19 -14.52
N ASN A 67 -9.29 -0.10 -14.49
CA ASN A 67 -8.29 -1.17 -14.42
C ASN A 67 -7.34 -1.18 -15.62
N ILE A 68 -7.87 -0.97 -16.83
CA ILE A 68 -7.07 -1.11 -18.06
C ILE A 68 -6.26 0.15 -18.35
N ARG A 69 -6.87 1.33 -18.24
CA ARG A 69 -6.16 2.59 -18.41
C ARG A 69 -5.04 2.73 -17.38
N VAL A 70 -5.29 2.42 -16.10
CA VAL A 70 -4.25 2.43 -15.06
C VAL A 70 -3.16 1.39 -15.33
N THR A 71 -3.50 0.20 -15.82
CA THR A 71 -2.49 -0.81 -16.20
C THR A 71 -1.57 -0.30 -17.32
N LEU A 72 -2.13 0.29 -18.37
CA LEU A 72 -1.36 0.82 -19.50
C LEU A 72 -0.57 2.08 -19.12
N GLY A 73 -1.15 2.98 -18.32
CA GLY A 73 -0.44 4.13 -17.79
C GLY A 73 0.72 3.74 -16.89
N TYR A 74 0.52 2.72 -16.03
CA TYR A 74 1.58 2.15 -15.23
C TYR A 74 2.68 1.51 -16.10
N ALA A 75 2.33 0.90 -17.24
CA ALA A 75 3.31 0.37 -18.20
C ALA A 75 4.27 1.45 -18.70
N ILE A 76 3.74 2.62 -19.06
CA ILE A 76 4.53 3.78 -19.49
C ILE A 76 5.34 4.32 -18.31
N ALA A 77 4.72 4.48 -17.14
CA ALA A 77 5.41 4.94 -15.93
C ALA A 77 6.59 4.03 -15.56
N CYS A 78 6.49 2.72 -15.76
CA CYS A 78 7.58 1.77 -15.57
C CYS A 78 8.81 2.17 -16.40
N LEU A 79 8.62 2.38 -17.70
CA LEU A 79 9.71 2.72 -18.64
C LEU A 79 10.43 4.01 -18.25
N TYR A 80 9.70 5.01 -17.75
CA TYR A 80 10.24 6.30 -17.30
C TYR A 80 10.55 6.37 -15.81
N SER A 81 10.43 5.26 -15.07
CA SER A 81 10.43 5.27 -13.61
C SER A 81 11.69 5.87 -12.96
N ARG A 82 12.87 5.74 -13.58
CA ARG A 82 14.10 6.39 -13.09
C ARG A 82 13.97 7.91 -13.09
N LYS A 83 13.55 8.48 -14.21
CA LYS A 83 13.35 9.94 -14.37
C LYS A 83 12.18 10.45 -13.55
N ALA A 84 11.13 9.63 -13.43
CA ALA A 84 9.97 9.94 -12.59
C ALA A 84 10.37 10.09 -11.11
N MET A 85 11.20 9.16 -10.61
CA MET A 85 11.68 9.19 -9.23
C MET A 85 12.61 10.36 -8.93
N GLU A 86 13.40 10.82 -9.91
CA GLU A 86 14.23 12.03 -9.77
C GLU A 86 13.39 13.30 -9.52
N VAL A 87 12.11 13.31 -9.94
CA VAL A 87 11.22 14.48 -9.79
C VAL A 87 10.35 14.42 -8.55
N ALA A 88 9.80 13.25 -8.21
CA ALA A 88 8.79 13.14 -7.15
C ALA A 88 9.32 12.65 -5.80
N ASP A 89 10.60 12.24 -5.72
CA ASP A 89 11.38 11.88 -4.52
C ASP A 89 10.57 11.21 -3.40
N ASP A 90 10.48 9.87 -3.43
CA ASP A 90 9.96 9.04 -2.31
C ASP A 90 9.94 7.55 -2.62
N GLY A 91 9.91 7.17 -3.91
CA GLY A 91 9.70 5.79 -4.32
C GLY A 91 8.88 5.66 -5.59
N PHE A 92 8.68 4.42 -6.03
CA PHE A 92 7.87 4.06 -7.19
C PHE A 92 6.77 3.08 -6.78
N PRO A 93 5.50 3.31 -7.19
CA PRO A 93 4.38 2.51 -6.72
C PRO A 93 4.45 1.05 -7.15
N ILE A 94 3.74 0.21 -6.41
CA ILE A 94 3.54 -1.20 -6.74
C ILE A 94 2.13 -1.36 -7.29
N LEU A 95 1.99 -1.89 -8.51
CA LEU A 95 0.67 -2.18 -9.06
C LEU A 95 0.14 -3.50 -8.48
N PHE A 96 -1.01 -3.43 -7.79
CA PHE A 96 -1.64 -4.60 -7.18
C PHE A 96 -3.01 -4.87 -7.80
N LYS A 97 -3.13 -6.01 -8.49
CA LYS A 97 -4.39 -6.49 -9.05
C LYS A 97 -5.04 -7.45 -8.04
N TYR A 98 -6.16 -7.04 -7.46
CA TYR A 98 -6.92 -7.76 -6.44
C TYR A 98 -8.24 -8.27 -7.00
N GLY A 99 -8.68 -9.46 -6.60
CA GLY A 99 -10.01 -9.97 -6.95
C GLY A 99 -10.14 -11.48 -6.78
N GLU A 100 -11.37 -11.99 -6.79
CA GLU A 100 -11.61 -13.43 -6.67
C GLU A 100 -11.16 -14.22 -7.91
N ARG A 101 -11.06 -15.54 -7.77
CA ARG A 101 -10.76 -16.43 -8.89
C ARG A 101 -11.88 -16.34 -9.94
N GLY A 102 -11.52 -16.16 -11.21
CA GLY A 102 -12.49 -16.10 -12.32
C GLY A 102 -12.89 -14.69 -12.75
N THR A 103 -12.34 -13.65 -12.12
CA THR A 103 -12.59 -12.23 -12.44
C THR A 103 -11.73 -11.67 -13.58
N GLY A 104 -10.94 -12.53 -14.25
CA GLY A 104 -10.07 -12.10 -15.36
C GLY A 104 -8.73 -11.48 -14.96
N LYS A 105 -8.46 -11.32 -13.65
CA LYS A 105 -7.19 -10.80 -13.12
C LYS A 105 -5.95 -11.48 -13.72
N SER A 106 -5.93 -12.81 -13.72
CA SER A 106 -4.79 -13.58 -14.23
C SER A 106 -4.62 -13.39 -15.74
N SER A 107 -5.69 -13.35 -16.54
CA SER A 107 -5.59 -13.08 -17.98
C SER A 107 -5.08 -11.67 -18.25
N SER A 108 -5.61 -10.67 -17.53
CA SER A 108 -5.14 -9.28 -17.59
C SER A 108 -3.65 -9.16 -17.23
N MET A 109 -3.16 -9.97 -16.29
CA MET A 109 -1.73 -10.03 -15.94
C MET A 109 -0.88 -10.61 -17.08
N ASP A 110 -1.33 -11.66 -17.78
CA ASP A 110 -0.62 -12.20 -18.97
C ASP A 110 -0.54 -11.17 -20.09
N TRP A 111 -1.62 -10.45 -20.33
CA TRP A 111 -1.67 -9.42 -21.36
C TRP A 111 -0.76 -8.25 -21.00
N PHE A 112 -0.68 -7.90 -19.71
CA PHE A 112 0.26 -6.89 -19.24
C PHE A 112 1.72 -7.34 -19.40
N MET A 113 2.03 -8.59 -19.08
CA MET A 113 3.35 -9.18 -19.32
C MET A 113 3.74 -9.15 -20.80
N ALA A 114 2.76 -9.40 -21.68
CA ALA A 114 2.97 -9.38 -23.13
C ALA A 114 3.35 -8.00 -23.67
N LEU A 115 2.91 -6.90 -23.04
CA LEU A 115 3.36 -5.54 -23.40
C LEU A 115 4.88 -5.37 -23.34
N PHE A 116 5.54 -6.12 -22.46
CA PHE A 116 6.99 -6.07 -22.29
C PHE A 116 7.70 -7.22 -22.99
N GLY A 117 7.00 -8.07 -23.74
CA GLY A 117 7.63 -9.19 -24.45
C GLY A 117 8.03 -10.37 -23.55
N TYR A 118 7.42 -10.48 -22.37
CA TYR A 118 7.53 -11.69 -21.56
C TYR A 118 6.64 -12.80 -22.15
N LYS A 119 7.10 -14.05 -22.04
CA LYS A 119 6.28 -15.22 -22.37
C LYS A 119 5.39 -15.60 -21.19
N ASN A 120 4.21 -16.17 -21.49
CA ASN A 120 3.30 -16.72 -20.48
C ASN A 120 4.06 -17.69 -19.55
N GLY A 121 3.79 -17.61 -18.25
CA GLY A 121 4.43 -18.45 -17.24
C GLY A 121 5.71 -17.87 -16.60
N ASN A 122 6.18 -16.69 -17.02
CA ASN A 122 7.32 -16.00 -16.37
C ASN A 122 6.97 -15.34 -15.01
N ARG A 123 5.83 -15.70 -14.40
CA ARG A 123 5.41 -15.16 -13.11
C ARG A 123 6.15 -15.85 -11.97
N GLN A 124 6.47 -15.10 -10.94
CA GLN A 124 7.04 -15.65 -9.72
C GLN A 124 5.93 -15.81 -8.67
N ALA A 125 5.67 -17.03 -8.25
CA ALA A 125 4.70 -17.27 -7.18
C ALA A 125 5.22 -16.70 -5.84
N VAL A 126 4.36 -16.02 -5.09
CA VAL A 126 4.64 -15.58 -3.72
C VAL A 126 4.45 -16.79 -2.79
N SER A 127 5.45 -17.67 -2.74
CA SER A 127 5.41 -18.89 -1.92
C SER A 127 6.65 -19.01 -1.04
N LYS A 128 6.57 -19.80 0.04
CA LYS A 128 7.73 -20.15 0.88
C LYS A 128 8.89 -20.76 0.08
N ASN A 129 8.60 -21.38 -1.06
CA ASN A 129 9.60 -22.00 -1.92
C ASN A 129 10.43 -20.98 -2.71
N ASN A 130 9.91 -19.75 -2.90
CA ASN A 130 10.67 -18.65 -3.48
C ASN A 130 11.35 -17.84 -2.37
N THR A 131 12.64 -18.09 -2.16
CA THR A 131 13.41 -17.37 -1.15
C THR A 131 13.42 -15.86 -1.43
N ARG A 132 13.26 -15.02 -0.40
CA ARG A 132 13.35 -13.56 -0.52
C ARG A 132 14.65 -13.10 -1.23
N LYS A 133 15.75 -13.82 -1.00
CA LYS A 133 17.04 -13.61 -1.69
C LYS A 133 16.98 -13.93 -3.18
N GLY A 134 16.28 -14.99 -3.56
CA GLY A 134 16.04 -15.35 -4.95
C GLY A 134 15.26 -14.26 -5.68
N VAL A 135 14.16 -13.78 -5.09
CA VAL A 135 13.32 -12.70 -5.65
C VAL A 135 14.13 -11.41 -5.83
N SER A 136 14.85 -10.97 -4.78
CA SER A 136 15.69 -9.75 -4.82
C SER A 136 16.75 -9.81 -5.94
N ARG A 137 17.44 -10.95 -6.10
CA ARG A 137 18.43 -11.16 -7.19
C ARG A 137 17.83 -11.12 -8.60
N GLN A 138 16.53 -11.34 -8.74
CA GLN A 138 15.86 -11.29 -10.04
C GLN A 138 15.42 -9.85 -10.34
N MET A 139 14.96 -9.12 -9.32
CA MET A 139 14.59 -7.70 -9.41
C MET A 139 15.78 -6.79 -9.74
N THR A 140 17.00 -7.15 -9.37
CA THR A 140 18.20 -6.36 -9.69
C THR A 140 18.65 -6.47 -11.14
N LYS A 141 18.24 -7.53 -11.84
CA LYS A 141 18.65 -7.79 -13.24
C LYS A 141 17.83 -7.01 -14.25
N ILE A 142 16.70 -6.45 -13.82
CA ILE A 142 15.71 -5.81 -14.68
C ILE A 142 15.63 -4.34 -14.28
N ASN A 143 15.93 -3.44 -15.22
CA ASN A 143 15.87 -2.00 -14.97
C ASN A 143 14.61 -1.43 -15.62
N SER A 144 13.78 -0.71 -14.83
CA SER A 144 12.55 -0.03 -15.27
C SER A 144 11.43 -0.93 -15.80
N PHE A 145 11.72 -2.18 -16.18
CA PHE A 145 10.70 -3.15 -16.58
C PHE A 145 10.01 -3.77 -15.35
N PRO A 146 8.73 -4.16 -15.47
CA PRO A 146 8.01 -4.79 -14.39
C PRO A 146 8.49 -6.21 -14.08
N PHE A 147 8.56 -6.50 -12.79
CA PHE A 147 8.71 -7.82 -12.21
C PHE A 147 7.34 -8.32 -11.74
N PHE A 148 6.93 -9.47 -12.24
CA PHE A 148 5.57 -9.99 -12.09
C PHE A 148 5.49 -11.07 -11.01
N MET A 149 4.70 -10.80 -9.99
CA MET A 149 4.45 -11.70 -8.86
C MET A 149 3.00 -12.18 -8.88
N ASP A 150 2.78 -13.45 -8.56
CA ASP A 150 1.44 -14.05 -8.55
C ASP A 150 1.11 -14.74 -7.23
N ASP A 151 -0.19 -14.86 -6.99
CA ASP A 151 -0.80 -15.58 -5.87
C ASP A 151 -0.47 -15.02 -4.48
N TYR A 152 -0.46 -13.69 -4.33
CA TYR A 152 -0.40 -13.07 -3.00
C TYR A 152 -1.58 -13.54 -2.11
N ARG A 153 -1.23 -13.83 -0.87
CA ARG A 153 -2.11 -14.17 0.25
C ARG A 153 -1.59 -13.45 1.49
N ASP A 154 -2.48 -13.03 2.38
CA ASP A 154 -2.04 -12.41 3.63
C ASP A 154 -1.53 -13.49 4.61
N HIS A 155 -0.37 -13.26 5.22
CA HIS A 155 0.19 -14.15 6.24
C HIS A 155 -0.67 -14.22 7.51
N ASN A 156 -1.44 -13.15 7.80
CA ASN A 156 -2.36 -13.11 8.94
C ASN A 156 -3.55 -14.07 8.75
N SER A 157 -4.01 -14.26 7.51
CA SER A 157 -5.06 -15.22 7.17
C SER A 157 -4.51 -16.59 6.78
N ASN A 158 -3.21 -16.70 6.47
CA ASN A 158 -2.58 -17.93 6.02
C ASN A 158 -1.13 -18.08 6.52
N SER A 159 -0.95 -18.86 7.59
CA SER A 159 0.37 -19.18 8.20
C SER A 159 1.33 -19.93 7.25
N GLY A 160 0.81 -20.43 6.12
CA GLY A 160 1.57 -21.04 5.03
C GLY A 160 2.37 -20.05 4.18
N VAL A 161 2.18 -18.74 4.36
CA VAL A 161 2.68 -17.69 3.45
C VAL A 161 3.67 -16.78 4.20
N PRO A 162 4.78 -16.35 3.57
CA PRO A 162 5.72 -15.42 4.23
C PRO A 162 5.07 -14.05 4.44
N ASP A 163 5.38 -13.40 5.58
CA ASP A 163 5.08 -11.97 5.75
C ASP A 163 5.82 -11.15 4.68
N MET A 164 5.09 -10.36 3.91
CA MET A 164 5.65 -9.54 2.83
C MET A 164 5.65 -8.04 3.17
N THR A 165 5.21 -7.65 4.36
CA THR A 165 5.02 -6.24 4.76
C THR A 165 6.30 -5.42 4.56
N SER A 166 7.42 -5.87 5.14
CA SER A 166 8.73 -5.22 4.94
C SER A 166 9.20 -5.23 3.48
N SER A 167 8.81 -6.24 2.70
CA SER A 167 9.17 -6.32 1.28
C SER A 167 8.48 -5.21 0.49
N PHE A 168 7.19 -4.95 0.73
CA PHE A 168 6.47 -3.83 0.09
C PHE A 168 7.14 -2.49 0.34
N LEU A 169 7.58 -2.24 1.58
CA LEU A 169 8.26 -1.00 1.94
C LEU A 169 9.57 -0.85 1.18
N HIS A 170 10.42 -1.89 1.19
CA HIS A 170 11.71 -1.86 0.53
C HIS A 170 11.59 -1.71 -0.99
N TRP A 171 10.68 -2.47 -1.59
CA TRP A 171 10.41 -2.44 -3.02
C TRP A 171 9.95 -1.07 -3.52
N PHE A 172 9.08 -0.40 -2.76
CA PHE A 172 8.62 0.95 -3.09
C PHE A 172 9.79 1.94 -3.13
N HIS A 173 10.66 1.89 -2.13
CA HIS A 173 11.86 2.74 -2.06
C HIS A 173 13.00 2.27 -2.97
N ARG A 174 12.81 1.15 -3.71
CA ARG A 174 13.85 0.49 -4.51
C ARG A 174 15.10 0.10 -3.72
N THR A 175 14.96 0.01 -2.40
CA THR A 175 15.99 -0.55 -1.54
C THR A 175 15.91 -2.07 -1.62
N GLY A 176 17.02 -2.74 -1.88
CA GLY A 176 17.05 -4.20 -1.78
C GLY A 176 17.70 -4.64 -0.49
N SER A 177 18.48 -5.72 -0.54
CA SER A 177 19.09 -6.28 0.67
C SER A 177 20.48 -5.70 0.91
N THR A 178 20.69 -5.17 2.11
CA THR A 178 22.01 -4.87 2.66
C THR A 178 22.62 -6.14 3.26
N MET A 179 23.83 -6.50 2.82
CA MET A 179 24.60 -7.59 3.43
C MET A 179 25.91 -7.03 3.96
N ALA A 180 26.27 -7.37 5.20
CA ALA A 180 27.61 -7.12 5.70
C ALA A 180 28.63 -7.96 4.88
N MET A 181 29.67 -7.32 4.36
CA MET A 181 30.82 -8.03 3.82
C MET A 181 31.55 -8.72 4.98
N LYS A 182 32.04 -9.93 4.73
CA LYS A 182 33.01 -10.57 5.62
C LYS A 182 34.37 -9.89 5.41
N SER A 183 34.51 -8.68 5.90
CA SER A 183 35.73 -7.90 5.90
C SER A 183 35.87 -7.21 7.26
N ALA A 184 37.12 -6.98 7.69
CA ALA A 184 37.42 -6.46 9.02
C ALA A 184 37.07 -4.96 9.19
N ASP A 185 36.46 -4.35 8.17
CA ASP A 185 36.25 -2.91 8.01
C ASP A 185 34.74 -2.54 7.93
N HIS A 186 33.85 -3.39 8.45
CA HIS A 186 32.41 -3.11 8.60
C HIS A 186 31.68 -2.70 7.30
N GLN A 187 32.21 -3.02 6.12
CA GLN A 187 31.58 -2.66 4.85
C GLN A 187 30.28 -3.43 4.61
N THR A 188 29.30 -2.77 3.97
CA THR A 188 28.03 -3.37 3.54
C THR A 188 27.89 -3.30 2.03
N VAL A 189 27.30 -4.33 1.43
CA VAL A 189 26.90 -4.35 0.03
C VAL A 189 25.39 -4.22 -0.05
N ASP A 190 24.94 -3.11 -0.63
CA ASP A 190 23.55 -2.90 -0.99
C ASP A 190 23.27 -3.44 -2.39
N THR A 191 22.20 -4.20 -2.50
CA THR A 191 21.74 -4.75 -3.77
C THR A 191 20.47 -4.00 -4.18
N PRO A 192 20.52 -2.97 -5.05
CA PRO A 192 19.36 -2.13 -5.33
C PRO A 192 18.27 -2.86 -6.14
N SER A 193 17.00 -2.56 -5.89
CA SER A 193 15.88 -3.11 -6.66
C SER A 193 15.51 -2.16 -7.80
N ASN A 194 15.95 -2.46 -9.02
CA ASN A 194 15.74 -1.58 -10.17
C ASN A 194 14.45 -1.85 -10.96
N ALA A 195 13.74 -2.94 -10.62
CA ALA A 195 12.51 -3.33 -11.29
C ALA A 195 11.29 -2.57 -10.73
N CYS A 196 10.31 -2.33 -11.60
CA CYS A 196 8.96 -1.95 -11.16
C CYS A 196 8.23 -3.22 -10.70
N ILE A 197 7.26 -3.14 -9.78
CA ILE A 197 6.60 -4.35 -9.27
C ILE A 197 5.14 -4.39 -9.68
N VAL A 198 4.71 -5.57 -10.09
CA VAL A 198 3.31 -5.87 -10.37
C VAL A 198 2.96 -7.16 -9.66
N MET A 199 1.86 -7.15 -8.93
CA MET A 199 1.42 -8.31 -8.17
C MET A 199 -0.06 -8.59 -8.35
N THR A 200 -0.40 -9.87 -8.34
CA THR A 200 -1.77 -10.37 -8.28
C THR A 200 -2.01 -11.09 -6.95
N GLY A 201 -3.19 -10.90 -6.37
CA GLY A 201 -3.56 -11.55 -5.10
C GLY A 201 -5.06 -11.75 -4.95
N ASN A 202 -5.44 -12.74 -4.15
CA ASN A 202 -6.84 -12.91 -3.73
C ASN A 202 -7.12 -12.20 -2.40
N ASP A 203 -6.07 -11.89 -1.64
CA ASP A 203 -6.13 -11.07 -0.42
C ASP A 203 -5.48 -9.71 -0.68
N LYS A 204 -5.78 -8.72 0.16
CA LYS A 204 -5.08 -7.43 0.20
C LYS A 204 -4.12 -7.42 1.38
N PRO A 205 -2.97 -6.73 1.30
CA PRO A 205 -2.18 -6.46 2.50
C PRO A 205 -3.02 -5.72 3.54
N THR A 206 -2.98 -6.18 4.79
CA THR A 206 -3.72 -5.57 5.90
C THR A 206 -2.98 -4.38 6.52
N ASP A 207 -1.65 -4.34 6.38
CA ASP A 207 -0.83 -3.25 6.90
C ASP A 207 -1.06 -1.93 6.13
N PRO A 208 -1.44 -0.83 6.82
CA PRO A 208 -1.67 0.47 6.17
C PRO A 208 -0.43 1.05 5.48
N ALA A 209 0.78 0.83 6.03
CA ALA A 209 2.00 1.34 5.43
C ALA A 209 2.32 0.63 4.11
N ALA A 210 2.08 -0.69 4.01
CA ALA A 210 2.16 -1.43 2.76
C ALA A 210 1.08 -0.97 1.76
N ARG A 211 -0.19 -0.84 2.20
CA ARG A 211 -1.30 -0.38 1.34
C ARG A 211 -1.04 0.99 0.73
N SER A 212 -0.54 1.94 1.51
CA SER A 212 -0.22 3.31 1.04
C SER A 212 0.83 3.39 -0.08
N ARG A 213 1.48 2.27 -0.44
CA ARG A 213 2.47 2.14 -1.51
C ARG A 213 1.93 1.45 -2.76
N LEU A 214 0.67 1.01 -2.71
CA LEU A 214 0.03 0.25 -3.78
C LEU A 214 -0.85 1.14 -4.65
N ILE A 215 -0.96 0.77 -5.92
CA ILE A 215 -2.10 1.11 -6.77
C ILE A 215 -3.00 -0.11 -6.79
N LEU A 216 -4.13 -0.04 -6.10
CA LEU A 216 -5.03 -1.18 -5.93
C LEU A 216 -6.10 -1.23 -7.01
N LEU A 217 -5.96 -2.16 -7.95
CA LEU A 217 -6.95 -2.44 -8.99
C LEU A 217 -7.87 -3.57 -8.55
N THR A 218 -9.18 -3.32 -8.48
CA THR A 218 -10.17 -4.30 -8.04
C THR A 218 -10.87 -4.95 -9.23
N TYR A 219 -10.80 -6.28 -9.28
CA TYR A 219 -11.46 -7.14 -10.25
C TYR A 219 -12.60 -7.87 -9.54
N SER A 220 -13.81 -7.31 -9.63
CA SER A 220 -15.03 -7.88 -9.01
C SER A 220 -15.93 -8.59 -10.00
N ASN A 221 -15.79 -8.29 -11.29
CA ASN A 221 -16.71 -8.78 -12.32
C ASN A 221 -16.21 -10.12 -12.86
N PHE A 222 -17.04 -11.16 -12.70
CA PHE A 222 -16.80 -12.45 -13.35
C PHE A 222 -16.94 -12.30 -14.87
N ILE A 223 -16.01 -12.88 -15.61
CA ILE A 223 -16.09 -12.91 -17.08
C ILE A 223 -17.30 -13.77 -17.48
N LYS A 224 -18.22 -13.16 -18.24
CA LYS A 224 -19.42 -13.86 -18.74
C LYS A 224 -19.04 -14.85 -19.84
N LYS A 225 -19.81 -15.93 -20.00
CA LYS A 225 -19.58 -16.95 -21.05
C LYS A 225 -19.45 -16.36 -22.46
N GLU A 226 -20.28 -15.37 -22.78
CA GLU A 226 -20.27 -14.66 -24.08
C GLU A 226 -18.97 -13.86 -24.32
N GLN A 227 -18.32 -13.39 -23.25
CA GLN A 227 -17.05 -12.66 -23.34
C GLN A 227 -15.87 -13.60 -23.55
N ILE A 228 -15.99 -14.88 -23.15
CA ILE A 228 -14.91 -15.87 -23.29
C ILE A 228 -14.51 -16.06 -24.75
N ALA A 229 -15.48 -16.08 -25.67
CA ALA A 229 -15.20 -16.19 -27.11
C ALA A 229 -14.39 -15.00 -27.63
N LYS A 230 -14.62 -13.79 -27.08
CA LYS A 230 -13.87 -12.59 -27.47
C LYS A 230 -12.49 -12.51 -26.80
N LEU A 231 -12.20 -13.33 -25.78
CA LEU A 231 -10.86 -13.37 -25.17
C LEU A 231 -9.80 -13.93 -26.11
N SER A 232 -10.16 -14.86 -27.01
CA SER A 232 -9.22 -15.39 -28.00
C SER A 232 -8.77 -14.32 -28.98
N GLU A 233 -9.64 -13.35 -29.31
CA GLU A 233 -9.29 -12.20 -30.16
C GLU A 233 -8.17 -11.31 -29.58
N ILE A 234 -7.89 -11.42 -28.28
CA ILE A 234 -6.72 -10.80 -27.65
C ILE A 234 -5.60 -11.85 -27.50
N THR A 235 -5.95 -13.02 -26.97
CA THR A 235 -4.97 -14.04 -26.55
C THR A 235 -4.14 -14.57 -27.73
N ASP A 236 -4.74 -14.71 -28.91
CA ASP A 236 -4.09 -15.21 -30.12
C ASP A 236 -3.04 -14.23 -30.66
N HIS A 237 -3.14 -12.96 -30.28
CA HIS A 237 -2.27 -11.89 -30.77
C HIS A 237 -1.36 -11.29 -29.68
N LEU A 238 -1.19 -11.94 -28.53
CA LEU A 238 -0.34 -11.43 -27.44
C LEU A 238 1.11 -11.19 -27.84
N HIS A 239 1.63 -11.92 -28.82
CA HIS A 239 2.97 -11.67 -29.32
C HIS A 239 3.14 -10.23 -29.86
N ARG A 240 2.08 -9.62 -30.40
CA ARG A 240 2.06 -8.24 -30.91
C ARG A 240 1.92 -7.18 -29.83
N PHE A 241 1.47 -7.52 -28.62
CA PHE A 241 1.29 -6.55 -27.54
C PHE A 241 2.61 -5.83 -27.18
N SER A 242 3.74 -6.50 -27.36
CA SER A 242 5.07 -5.90 -27.15
C SER A 242 5.44 -4.81 -28.16
N GLU A 243 4.72 -4.70 -29.28
CA GLU A 243 4.84 -3.58 -30.21
C GLU A 243 4.49 -2.26 -29.51
N PHE A 244 3.63 -2.27 -28.48
CA PHE A 244 3.34 -1.08 -27.66
C PHE A 244 4.60 -0.50 -27.01
N THR A 245 5.38 -1.35 -26.33
CA THR A 245 6.67 -0.93 -25.76
C THR A 245 7.64 -0.51 -26.85
N TYR A 246 7.66 -1.18 -28.00
CA TYR A 246 8.49 -0.78 -29.13
C TYR A 246 8.14 0.64 -29.62
N LEU A 247 6.85 0.97 -29.78
CA LEU A 247 6.40 2.30 -30.22
C LEU A 247 6.83 3.39 -29.24
N ILE A 248 6.70 3.15 -27.93
CA ILE A 248 7.17 4.07 -26.89
C ILE A 248 8.69 4.28 -27.00
N LEU A 249 9.45 3.19 -27.06
CA LEU A 249 10.91 3.26 -27.15
C LEU A 249 11.39 3.92 -28.45
N ASN A 250 10.67 3.74 -29.56
CA ASN A 250 10.99 4.40 -30.82
C ASN A 250 10.82 5.92 -30.76
N SER A 251 9.90 6.42 -29.93
CA SER A 251 9.65 7.84 -29.70
C SER A 251 10.01 8.26 -28.28
N PHE A 252 11.04 7.63 -27.70
CA PHE A 252 11.31 7.68 -26.27
C PHE A 252 11.41 9.11 -25.71
N ASN A 253 12.19 9.98 -26.35
CA ASN A 253 12.43 11.35 -25.90
C ASN A 253 11.19 12.24 -26.03
N GLU A 254 10.38 12.02 -27.07
CA GLU A 254 9.14 12.77 -27.28
C GLU A 254 8.11 12.41 -26.21
N ILE A 255 7.87 11.11 -26.03
CA ILE A 255 6.94 10.61 -25.01
C ILE A 255 7.43 10.94 -23.60
N GLU A 256 8.74 10.97 -23.35
CA GLU A 256 9.30 11.47 -22.10
C GLU A 256 8.91 12.92 -21.82
N GLY A 257 9.03 13.79 -22.84
CA GLY A 257 8.65 15.20 -22.71
C GLY A 257 7.19 15.37 -22.30
N TYR A 258 6.28 14.59 -22.91
CA TYR A 258 4.88 14.54 -22.52
C TYR A 258 4.70 13.98 -21.11
N PHE A 259 5.33 12.85 -20.80
CA PHE A 259 5.21 12.18 -19.50
C PHE A 259 5.64 13.10 -18.35
N MET A 260 6.78 13.76 -18.47
CA MET A 260 7.30 14.66 -17.41
C MET A 260 6.45 15.92 -17.26
N LYS A 261 5.88 16.43 -18.37
CA LYS A 261 4.90 17.54 -18.33
C LYS A 261 3.65 17.13 -17.57
N TYR A 262 3.05 15.99 -17.93
CA TYR A 262 1.84 15.50 -17.29
C TYR A 262 2.06 15.11 -15.84
N LEU A 263 3.22 14.53 -15.50
CA LEU A 263 3.58 14.20 -14.12
C LEU A 263 3.53 15.44 -13.22
N LYS A 264 4.15 16.55 -13.64
CA LYS A 264 4.12 17.81 -12.89
C LYS A 264 2.71 18.38 -12.76
N GLN A 265 1.91 18.31 -13.82
CA GLN A 265 0.52 18.78 -13.80
C GLN A 265 -0.34 17.96 -12.83
N ASN A 266 -0.20 16.64 -12.82
CA ASN A 266 -0.98 15.76 -11.95
C ASN A 266 -0.57 15.87 -10.48
N LEU A 267 0.72 16.12 -10.20
CA LEU A 267 1.18 16.39 -8.84
C LEU A 267 0.49 17.63 -8.25
N ILE A 268 0.38 18.71 -9.05
CA ILE A 268 -0.32 19.93 -8.65
C ILE A 268 -1.82 19.66 -8.51
N ALA A 269 -2.44 19.05 -9.52
CA ALA A 269 -3.88 18.83 -9.53
C ALA A 269 -4.36 17.94 -8.37
N LEU A 270 -3.61 16.89 -8.01
CA LEU A 270 -3.97 16.05 -6.86
C LEU A 270 -3.70 16.76 -5.52
N ALA A 271 -2.69 17.62 -5.44
CA ALA A 271 -2.46 18.43 -4.24
C ALA A 271 -3.55 19.49 -4.02
N GLU A 272 -4.11 20.05 -5.09
CA GLU A 272 -5.25 20.98 -5.05
C GLU A 272 -6.55 20.30 -4.55
N GLU A 273 -6.65 18.99 -4.66
CA GLU A 273 -7.73 18.15 -4.11
C GLU A 273 -7.49 17.74 -2.64
N ASP A 274 -6.58 18.43 -1.94
CA ASP A 274 -6.19 18.19 -0.54
C ASP A 274 -5.55 16.82 -0.26
N PHE A 275 -5.17 16.06 -1.29
CA PHE A 275 -4.37 14.86 -1.09
C PHE A 275 -2.92 15.22 -0.76
N GLN A 276 -2.30 14.42 0.11
CA GLN A 276 -0.91 14.65 0.52
C GLN A 276 -0.06 13.37 0.44
N GLY A 277 1.26 13.57 0.47
CA GLY A 277 2.24 12.49 0.61
C GLY A 277 2.24 11.50 -0.56
N ARG A 278 2.18 10.20 -0.24
CA ARG A 278 2.41 9.12 -1.22
C ARG A 278 1.28 9.01 -2.24
N ALA A 279 0.02 9.24 -1.85
CA ALA A 279 -1.13 9.09 -2.74
C ALA A 279 -1.00 9.98 -3.98
N VAL A 280 -0.69 11.26 -3.78
CA VAL A 280 -0.43 12.25 -4.86
C VAL A 280 0.63 11.72 -5.82
N LYS A 281 1.79 11.32 -5.30
CA LYS A 281 2.94 10.88 -6.11
C LYS A 281 2.62 9.63 -6.92
N ILE A 282 2.06 8.62 -6.25
CA ILE A 282 1.74 7.31 -6.83
C ILE A 282 0.76 7.45 -8.00
N TRP A 283 -0.33 8.18 -7.79
CA TRP A 283 -1.35 8.34 -8.81
C TRP A 283 -0.91 9.30 -9.92
N SER A 284 -0.09 10.31 -9.62
CA SER A 284 0.46 11.21 -10.63
C SER A 284 1.32 10.49 -11.68
N TYR A 285 2.12 9.49 -11.27
CA TYR A 285 2.90 8.68 -12.22
C TYR A 285 2.01 7.96 -13.23
N VAL A 286 0.92 7.35 -12.76
CA VAL A 286 0.03 6.57 -13.63
C VAL A 286 -0.81 7.47 -14.49
N MET A 287 -1.38 8.54 -13.92
CA MET A 287 -2.14 9.54 -14.66
C MET A 287 -1.31 10.14 -15.80
N ALA A 288 -0.03 10.44 -15.55
CA ALA A 288 0.88 10.92 -16.59
C ALA A 288 1.07 9.88 -17.70
N GLY A 289 1.21 8.60 -17.34
CA GLY A 289 1.25 7.50 -18.30
C GLY A 289 -0.04 7.39 -19.13
N ILE A 290 -1.21 7.49 -18.52
CA ILE A 290 -2.51 7.45 -19.20
C ILE A 290 -2.60 8.56 -20.25
N GLN A 291 -2.23 9.79 -19.88
CA GLN A 291 -2.27 10.96 -20.77
C GLN A 291 -1.28 10.86 -21.93
N CYS A 292 -0.25 10.01 -21.83
CA CYS A 292 0.68 9.73 -22.93
C CYS A 292 0.10 8.78 -23.99
N ILE A 293 -0.92 7.97 -23.65
CA ILE A 293 -1.45 6.92 -24.54
C ILE A 293 -1.96 7.48 -25.87
N PRO A 294 -2.76 8.57 -25.92
CA PRO A 294 -3.20 9.16 -27.18
C PRO A 294 -2.07 9.61 -28.12
N HIS A 295 -0.90 9.96 -27.58
CA HIS A 295 0.27 10.34 -28.38
C HIS A 295 1.00 9.13 -28.98
N ILE A 296 0.82 7.94 -28.38
CA ILE A 296 1.39 6.68 -28.85
C ILE A 296 0.40 5.97 -29.79
N LEU A 297 -0.89 6.02 -29.46
CA LEU A 297 -1.99 5.35 -30.13
C LEU A 297 -3.08 6.38 -30.49
N PRO A 298 -2.97 7.05 -31.66
CA PRO A 298 -3.87 8.14 -32.05
C PRO A 298 -5.36 7.75 -32.07
N ASP A 299 -5.69 6.50 -32.38
CA ASP A 299 -7.07 5.99 -32.38
C ASP A 299 -7.70 5.96 -30.96
N LEU A 300 -6.89 6.12 -29.91
CA LEU A 300 -7.34 6.30 -28.53
C LEU A 300 -7.45 7.77 -28.13
N ASN A 301 -7.53 8.72 -29.08
CA ASN A 301 -7.64 10.15 -28.76
C ASN A 301 -8.86 10.52 -27.90
N HIS A 302 -9.95 9.75 -27.99
CA HIS A 302 -11.12 9.90 -27.11
C HIS A 302 -10.76 9.75 -25.61
N TRP A 303 -9.68 9.03 -25.26
CA TRP A 303 -9.22 8.93 -23.86
C TRP A 303 -8.75 10.26 -23.30
N LYS A 304 -8.31 11.19 -24.16
CA LYS A 304 -7.93 12.54 -23.75
C LYS A 304 -9.15 13.33 -23.30
N GLU A 305 -10.26 13.19 -24.02
CA GLU A 305 -11.54 13.86 -23.72
C GLU A 305 -12.20 13.26 -22.48
N GLU A 306 -12.08 11.94 -22.31
CA GLU A 306 -12.63 11.20 -21.17
C GLU A 306 -11.74 11.24 -19.91
N PHE A 307 -10.52 11.80 -20.03
CA PHE A 307 -9.54 11.76 -18.95
C PHE A 307 -10.05 12.43 -17.67
N GLU A 308 -10.83 13.50 -17.81
CA GLU A 308 -11.39 14.20 -16.65
C GLU A 308 -12.36 13.31 -15.87
N GLY A 309 -13.22 12.57 -16.57
CA GLY A 309 -14.11 11.60 -15.92
C GLY A 309 -13.34 10.48 -15.22
N LEU A 310 -12.25 10.00 -15.85
CA LEU A 310 -11.37 9.00 -15.23
C LEU A 310 -10.61 9.56 -14.02
N ARG A 311 -10.19 10.83 -14.07
CA ARG A 311 -9.53 11.52 -12.95
C ARG A 311 -10.45 11.55 -11.73
N MET A 312 -11.72 11.85 -11.92
CA MET A 312 -12.71 11.81 -10.83
C MET A 312 -12.86 10.41 -10.24
N GLU A 313 -12.89 9.35 -11.06
CA GLU A 313 -12.90 7.96 -10.55
C GLU A 313 -11.65 7.62 -9.73
N ILE A 314 -10.47 8.12 -10.15
CA ILE A 314 -9.22 7.93 -9.42
C ILE A 314 -9.29 8.65 -8.07
N ILE A 315 -9.78 9.88 -8.04
CA ILE A 315 -9.97 10.68 -6.81
C ILE A 315 -10.90 9.95 -5.83
N GLU A 316 -12.02 9.42 -6.32
CA GLU A 316 -12.95 8.62 -5.51
C GLU A 316 -12.30 7.33 -4.98
N ALA A 317 -11.50 6.65 -5.82
CA ALA A 317 -10.76 5.47 -5.40
C ALA A 317 -9.74 5.78 -4.30
N ILE A 318 -9.02 6.90 -4.39
CA ILE A 318 -8.10 7.38 -3.34
C ILE A 318 -8.86 7.63 -2.04
N LYS A 319 -9.95 8.42 -2.09
CA LYS A 319 -10.77 8.74 -0.91
C LYS A 319 -11.30 7.48 -0.23
N LYS A 320 -11.79 6.51 -1.02
CA LYS A 320 -12.26 5.23 -0.51
C LYS A 320 -11.14 4.41 0.13
N GLU A 321 -9.94 4.42 -0.44
CA GLU A 321 -8.80 3.72 0.13
C GLU A 321 -8.33 4.37 1.45
N GLU A 322 -8.24 5.70 1.50
CA GLU A 322 -7.90 6.42 2.73
C GLU A 322 -8.95 6.21 3.82
N ALA A 323 -10.24 6.22 3.47
CA ALA A 323 -11.32 5.89 4.39
C ALA A 323 -11.15 4.46 4.95
N GLN A 324 -10.87 3.48 4.10
CA GLN A 324 -10.63 2.10 4.54
C GLN A 324 -9.36 1.93 5.37
N GLN A 325 -8.34 2.77 5.17
CA GLN A 325 -7.14 2.78 6.02
C GLN A 325 -7.42 3.41 7.38
N LYS A 326 -8.32 4.40 7.44
CA LYS A 326 -8.82 4.98 8.70
C LYS A 326 -9.76 4.00 9.44
N GLU A 327 -10.62 3.28 8.71
CA GLU A 327 -11.61 2.34 9.26
C GLU A 327 -11.00 1.09 9.89
N PHE A 328 -9.88 0.53 9.39
CA PHE A 328 -9.21 -0.62 10.03
C PHE A 328 -7.98 -0.19 10.86
N ASN A 329 -8.23 0.64 11.87
CA ASN A 329 -7.29 0.82 12.95
C ASN A 329 -7.91 0.24 14.23
N PRO A 330 -7.57 -1.00 14.62
CA PRO A 330 -8.08 -1.63 15.85
C PRO A 330 -7.86 -0.78 17.10
N LEU A 331 -6.89 0.14 17.06
CA LEU A 331 -6.64 1.05 18.16
C LEU A 331 -7.59 2.25 18.15
N HIS A 332 -7.98 2.73 16.97
CA HIS A 332 -9.03 3.73 16.84
C HIS A 332 -10.40 3.17 17.26
N GLU A 333 -10.76 1.99 16.76
CA GLU A 333 -11.99 1.30 17.17
C GLU A 333 -11.99 0.96 18.67
N PHE A 334 -10.83 0.54 19.21
CA PHE A 334 -10.66 0.36 20.65
C PHE A 334 -10.91 1.66 21.41
N PHE A 335 -10.32 2.79 21.03
CA PHE A 335 -10.55 4.06 21.71
C PHE A 335 -11.99 4.57 21.57
N GLN A 336 -12.61 4.46 20.39
CA GLN A 336 -14.04 4.76 20.22
C GLN A 336 -14.90 3.89 21.13
N THR A 337 -14.57 2.61 21.25
CA THR A 337 -15.26 1.68 22.15
C THR A 337 -15.11 2.13 23.61
N ILE A 338 -13.89 2.43 24.07
CA ILE A 338 -13.67 2.89 25.45
C ILE A 338 -14.41 4.20 25.72
N ASP A 339 -14.38 5.14 24.78
CA ASP A 339 -15.06 6.43 24.90
C ASP A 339 -16.57 6.19 25.04
N TYR A 340 -17.16 5.38 24.16
CA TYR A 340 -18.57 5.00 24.23
C TYR A 340 -18.95 4.37 25.56
N TYR A 341 -18.21 3.35 26.03
CA TYR A 341 -18.54 2.65 27.29
C TYR A 341 -18.21 3.47 28.55
N GLY A 342 -17.26 4.41 28.48
CA GLY A 342 -16.91 5.30 29.60
C GLY A 342 -17.80 6.55 29.71
N THR A 343 -18.50 6.91 28.63
CA THR A 343 -19.27 8.15 28.56
C THR A 343 -20.78 7.96 28.76
N GLN A 344 -21.29 6.73 28.72
CA GLN A 344 -22.72 6.48 28.93
C GLN A 344 -23.23 7.06 30.27
N LYS A 345 -24.34 7.81 30.22
CA LYS A 345 -25.03 8.33 31.41
C LYS A 345 -25.76 7.17 32.10
N ARG A 346 -25.45 6.93 33.38
CA ARG A 346 -26.15 5.92 34.20
C ARG A 346 -27.23 6.56 35.06
N ASP A 347 -28.36 5.87 35.15
CA ASP A 347 -29.35 6.06 36.21
C ASP A 347 -28.85 5.41 37.51
N PRO A 348 -28.52 6.19 38.56
CA PRO A 348 -28.02 5.65 39.83
C PRO A 348 -29.02 4.71 40.54
N ALA A 349 -30.31 4.79 40.21
CA ALA A 349 -31.37 4.04 40.89
C ALA A 349 -31.62 2.63 40.29
N SER A 350 -31.01 2.31 39.15
CA SER A 350 -31.22 1.03 38.47
C SER A 350 -30.34 -0.08 39.04
N GLU A 351 -30.95 -1.14 39.61
CA GLU A 351 -30.25 -2.39 39.98
C GLU A 351 -29.53 -3.03 38.77
N PHE A 352 -30.02 -2.77 37.56
CA PHE A 352 -29.38 -3.16 36.30
C PHE A 352 -27.96 -2.58 36.19
N ASN A 353 -27.69 -1.38 36.72
CA ASN A 353 -26.40 -0.71 36.62
C ASN A 353 -25.31 -1.25 37.58
N ARG A 354 -25.68 -2.01 38.61
CA ARG A 354 -24.70 -2.60 39.56
C ARG A 354 -23.94 -3.79 38.95
N ASN A 355 -24.54 -4.48 37.98
CA ASN A 355 -23.98 -5.69 37.38
C ASN A 355 -23.16 -5.48 36.10
N PHE A 356 -23.24 -4.29 35.47
CA PHE A 356 -22.45 -3.98 34.27
C PHE A 356 -21.16 -3.23 34.64
N TYR A 357 -20.05 -3.67 34.05
CA TYR A 357 -18.72 -3.12 34.26
C TYR A 357 -18.56 -1.80 33.48
N ALA A 358 -19.09 -0.67 33.96
CA ALA A 358 -18.77 0.60 33.29
C ALA A 358 -17.29 0.93 33.42
N LEU A 359 -16.72 1.46 32.33
CA LEU A 359 -15.41 2.09 32.35
C LEU A 359 -15.51 3.41 33.11
N ASP A 360 -14.64 3.59 34.09
CA ASP A 360 -14.67 4.71 35.03
C ASP A 360 -13.27 4.95 35.64
N HIS A 361 -13.22 5.73 36.71
CA HIS A 361 -12.02 6.05 37.49
C HIS A 361 -11.24 4.84 38.06
N ARG A 362 -11.78 3.61 38.01
CA ARG A 362 -11.04 2.37 38.33
C ARG A 362 -10.16 1.89 37.18
N HIS A 363 -10.36 2.46 35.99
CA HIS A 363 -9.79 2.03 34.72
C HIS A 363 -8.86 3.07 34.11
N PHE A 364 -9.10 4.36 34.36
CA PHE A 364 -8.27 5.44 33.86
C PHE A 364 -8.14 6.57 34.87
N ARG A 365 -7.10 7.40 34.69
CA ARG A 365 -6.86 8.57 35.54
C ARG A 365 -6.17 9.69 34.78
N TYR A 366 -6.63 10.91 34.99
CA TYR A 366 -6.04 12.11 34.39
C TYR A 366 -4.99 12.74 35.32
N LYS A 367 -3.93 13.32 34.73
CA LYS A 367 -3.05 14.29 35.40
C LYS A 367 -2.75 15.48 34.51
N ALA A 368 -2.89 16.68 35.08
CA ALA A 368 -2.67 17.95 34.38
C ALA A 368 -1.20 18.19 34.01
N PHE A 369 -0.27 17.64 34.77
CA PHE A 369 1.15 17.82 34.49
C PHE A 369 1.95 16.58 34.89
N LYS A 370 2.76 16.09 33.96
CA LYS A 370 3.73 15.03 34.21
C LYS A 370 4.91 15.16 33.24
N GLU A 371 6.07 14.75 33.73
CA GLU A 371 7.33 14.72 32.99
C GLU A 371 7.76 13.27 32.76
N PHE A 372 8.14 12.96 31.51
CA PHE A 372 8.63 11.64 31.11
C PHE A 372 9.84 11.81 30.19
N ASP A 373 10.87 11.02 30.43
CA ASP A 373 11.95 10.82 29.46
C ASP A 373 11.51 9.73 28.47
N ASN A 374 11.32 10.13 27.21
CA ASN A 374 10.97 9.23 26.13
C ASN A 374 12.11 9.21 25.11
N ASN A 375 13.04 8.25 25.27
CA ASN A 375 14.16 8.05 24.36
C ASN A 375 15.03 9.30 24.13
N GLY A 376 15.23 10.13 25.17
CA GLY A 376 16.07 11.32 25.11
C GLY A 376 15.32 12.63 24.83
N GLU A 377 14.02 12.57 24.56
CA GLU A 377 13.15 13.74 24.55
C GLU A 377 12.29 13.77 25.83
N VAL A 378 12.30 14.91 26.50
CA VAL A 378 11.53 15.10 27.73
C VAL A 378 10.14 15.61 27.37
N TYR A 379 9.12 14.77 27.54
CA TYR A 379 7.72 15.17 27.43
C TYR A 379 7.29 15.86 28.72
N GLN A 380 6.69 17.06 28.61
CA GLN A 380 6.06 17.79 29.70
C GLN A 380 4.65 18.19 29.30
N GLY A 381 3.63 17.67 30.00
CA GLY A 381 2.25 18.01 29.68
C GLY A 381 1.18 17.15 30.36
N GLU A 382 -0.05 17.26 29.88
CA GLU A 382 -1.19 16.49 30.35
C GLU A 382 -1.05 15.01 29.95
N VAL A 383 -1.44 14.09 30.85
CA VAL A 383 -1.43 12.64 30.57
C VAL A 383 -2.69 11.93 31.05
N LEU A 384 -3.04 10.88 30.32
CA LEU A 384 -4.08 9.93 30.68
C LEU A 384 -3.44 8.58 31.01
N TYR A 385 -3.64 8.11 32.22
CA TYR A 385 -3.26 6.76 32.63
C TYR A 385 -4.39 5.79 32.28
N LEU A 386 -4.06 4.68 31.63
CA LEU A 386 -5.02 3.66 31.19
C LEU A 386 -4.61 2.27 31.73
N HIS A 387 -5.46 1.66 32.53
CA HIS A 387 -5.28 0.28 33.00
C HIS A 387 -5.80 -0.72 31.98
N LEU A 388 -5.02 -0.90 30.91
CA LEU A 388 -5.39 -1.63 29.69
C LEU A 388 -6.00 -3.02 29.96
N THR A 389 -5.43 -3.81 30.87
CA THR A 389 -5.93 -5.16 31.19
C THR A 389 -7.34 -5.15 31.77
N ARG A 390 -7.66 -4.18 32.64
CA ARG A 390 -9.01 -4.09 33.25
C ARG A 390 -10.01 -3.57 32.24
N VAL A 391 -9.62 -2.57 31.46
CA VAL A 391 -10.42 -2.06 30.35
C VAL A 391 -10.80 -3.21 29.41
N TRP A 392 -9.82 -4.04 29.04
CA TRP A 392 -10.05 -5.19 28.18
C TRP A 392 -10.99 -6.22 28.81
N GLN A 393 -10.78 -6.59 30.08
CA GLN A 393 -11.66 -7.52 30.81
C GLN A 393 -13.11 -7.02 30.86
N THR A 394 -13.28 -5.72 31.11
CA THR A 394 -14.57 -5.04 31.09
C THR A 394 -15.23 -5.14 29.71
N LEU A 395 -14.52 -4.79 28.64
CA LEU A 395 -15.03 -4.89 27.28
C LEU A 395 -15.38 -6.33 26.88
N GLN A 396 -14.63 -7.33 27.38
CA GLN A 396 -14.93 -8.75 27.15
C GLN A 396 -16.20 -9.18 27.88
N ALA A 397 -16.39 -8.74 29.13
CA ALA A 397 -17.60 -8.99 29.90
C ALA A 397 -18.83 -8.40 29.20
N ASP A 398 -18.69 -7.20 28.63
CA ASP A 398 -19.74 -6.51 27.89
C ASP A 398 -19.88 -6.97 26.42
N LYS A 399 -19.10 -7.98 26.01
CA LYS A 399 -19.10 -8.55 24.64
C LYS A 399 -18.91 -7.50 23.54
N ALA A 400 -18.13 -6.46 23.80
CA ALA A 400 -17.87 -5.40 22.84
C ALA A 400 -17.24 -5.97 21.55
N GLU A 401 -17.65 -5.46 20.39
CA GLU A 401 -17.30 -6.03 19.09
C GLU A 401 -15.78 -6.10 18.86
N ILE A 402 -15.04 -5.09 19.32
CA ILE A 402 -13.56 -5.05 19.27
C ILE A 402 -12.91 -6.29 19.91
N THR A 403 -13.52 -6.88 20.94
CA THR A 403 -12.98 -8.07 21.62
C THR A 403 -13.11 -9.36 20.82
N LYS A 404 -13.92 -9.35 19.76
CA LYS A 404 -14.00 -10.46 18.78
C LYS A 404 -13.01 -10.29 17.63
N GLN A 405 -12.64 -9.04 17.33
CA GLN A 405 -11.84 -8.69 16.16
C GLN A 405 -10.33 -8.64 16.44
N THR A 406 -9.92 -8.43 17.69
CA THR A 406 -8.50 -8.33 18.05
C THR A 406 -8.20 -8.95 19.41
N THR A 407 -6.92 -9.09 19.74
CA THR A 407 -6.44 -9.61 21.03
C THR A 407 -5.80 -8.49 21.85
N LEU A 408 -5.80 -8.66 23.18
CA LEU A 408 -5.12 -7.72 24.09
C LEU A 408 -3.63 -7.54 23.73
N GLU A 409 -2.96 -8.62 23.34
CA GLU A 409 -1.55 -8.60 22.94
C GLU A 409 -1.34 -7.77 21.67
N ALA A 410 -2.17 -7.96 20.64
CA ALA A 410 -2.11 -7.18 19.41
C ALA A 410 -2.40 -5.69 19.67
N LEU A 411 -3.36 -5.38 20.54
CA LEU A 411 -3.67 -4.02 20.96
C LEU A 411 -2.52 -3.36 21.73
N THR A 412 -1.90 -4.11 22.64
CA THR A 412 -0.76 -3.65 23.44
C THR A 412 0.40 -3.29 22.50
N ASN A 413 0.76 -4.20 21.60
CA ASN A 413 1.82 -3.96 20.62
C ASN A 413 1.52 -2.73 19.75
N LYS A 414 0.28 -2.54 19.31
CA LYS A 414 -0.09 -1.34 18.52
C LYS A 414 -0.04 -0.05 19.34
N LEU A 415 -0.42 -0.12 20.62
CA LEU A 415 -0.41 1.03 21.54
C LEU A 415 1.02 1.49 21.82
N GLU A 416 1.91 0.57 22.16
CA GLU A 416 3.31 0.89 22.46
C GLU A 416 4.06 1.48 21.24
N ASN A 417 3.64 1.15 20.02
CA ASN A 417 4.21 1.68 18.78
C ASN A 417 3.49 2.93 18.25
N SER A 418 2.60 3.54 19.03
CA SER A 418 1.80 4.69 18.61
C SER A 418 2.37 6.03 19.06
N SER A 419 1.97 7.13 18.39
CA SER A 419 2.41 8.49 18.75
C SER A 419 1.78 9.02 20.04
N TYR A 420 0.72 8.39 20.55
CA TYR A 420 0.07 8.80 21.81
C TYR A 420 0.60 8.02 23.02
N PHE A 421 1.51 7.07 22.86
CA PHE A 421 2.11 6.34 23.98
C PHE A 421 3.36 7.05 24.51
N LEU A 422 3.47 7.14 25.84
CA LEU A 422 4.60 7.80 26.52
C LEU A 422 5.43 6.81 27.36
N ALA A 423 4.77 5.94 28.12
CA ALA A 423 5.45 5.00 29.02
C ALA A 423 4.56 3.79 29.33
N SER A 424 5.20 2.63 29.57
CA SER A 424 4.51 1.40 29.93
C SER A 424 4.50 1.20 31.45
N SER A 425 3.37 0.67 31.95
CA SER A 425 3.28 0.05 33.28
C SER A 425 3.62 0.92 34.50
N GLU A 426 3.39 2.23 34.42
CA GLU A 426 3.53 3.16 35.55
C GLU A 426 2.56 2.84 36.70
N GLN A 427 3.05 2.88 37.95
CA GLN A 427 2.21 2.60 39.11
C GLN A 427 1.42 3.83 39.54
N ILE A 428 0.10 3.75 39.42
CA ILE A 428 -0.83 4.81 39.79
C ILE A 428 -1.92 4.28 40.70
N GLN A 429 -2.31 5.09 41.69
CA GLN A 429 -3.45 4.81 42.55
C GLN A 429 -4.75 4.97 41.76
N LEU A 430 -5.49 3.87 41.64
CA LEU A 430 -6.84 3.79 41.10
C LEU A 430 -7.78 3.18 42.15
N THR A 431 -9.05 3.58 42.14
CA THR A 431 -10.06 3.06 43.07
C THR A 431 -10.20 1.53 42.96
N SER A 432 -10.36 0.87 44.09
CA SER A 432 -10.35 -0.59 44.19
C SER A 432 -11.64 -1.22 43.68
N SER A 433 -12.81 -0.68 44.07
CA SER A 433 -14.15 -1.14 43.72
C SER A 433 -15.19 -0.01 43.77
N ILE A 434 -16.39 -0.27 43.23
CA ILE A 434 -17.52 0.67 43.26
C ILE A 434 -17.97 0.96 44.70
N ASP A 435 -18.06 -0.08 45.54
CA ASP A 435 -18.54 0.03 46.92
C ASP A 435 -17.51 0.63 47.88
N GLN A 436 -16.27 0.84 47.41
CA GLN A 436 -15.17 1.36 48.21
C GLN A 436 -14.49 2.52 47.48
N SER A 437 -15.28 3.54 47.12
CA SER A 437 -14.81 4.76 46.44
C SER A 437 -13.59 5.41 47.10
N ASN A 438 -13.45 5.23 48.42
CA ASN A 438 -12.41 5.86 49.23
C ASN A 438 -11.14 4.99 49.38
N LYS A 439 -11.13 3.76 48.83
CA LYS A 439 -9.97 2.87 48.87
C LYS A 439 -9.33 2.79 47.49
N GLU A 440 -8.10 3.26 47.39
CA GLU A 440 -7.30 3.17 46.16
C GLU A 440 -6.20 2.10 46.29
N THR A 441 -5.82 1.52 45.16
CA THR A 441 -4.73 0.53 45.06
C THR A 441 -3.77 0.94 43.95
N ASN A 442 -2.48 0.67 44.13
CA ASN A 442 -1.50 0.88 43.07
C ASN A 442 -1.75 -0.12 41.93
N ARG A 443 -1.84 0.40 40.72
CA ARG A 443 -2.12 -0.34 39.50
C ARG A 443 -1.16 0.09 38.41
N ARG A 444 -0.67 -0.87 37.62
CA ARG A 444 0.21 -0.61 36.48
C ARG A 444 -0.63 -0.11 35.30
N CYS A 445 -0.32 1.08 34.82
CA CYS A 445 -1.09 1.76 33.78
C CYS A 445 -0.18 2.16 32.62
N TYR A 446 -0.76 2.19 31.43
CA TYR A 446 -0.14 2.82 30.26
C TYR A 446 -0.31 4.32 30.36
N VAL A 447 0.71 5.08 29.95
CA VAL A 447 0.67 6.53 29.95
C VAL A 447 0.45 7.03 28.54
N LEU A 448 -0.61 7.81 28.36
CA LEU A 448 -1.00 8.37 27.07
C LEU A 448 -0.85 9.89 27.04
N ASN A 449 -0.35 10.40 25.91
CA ASN A 449 -0.19 11.82 25.60
C ASN A 449 -1.55 12.42 25.20
N ILE A 450 -2.12 13.25 26.07
CA ILE A 450 -3.44 13.85 25.83
C ILE A 450 -3.43 14.80 24.64
N LYS A 451 -2.37 15.58 24.44
CA LYS A 451 -2.27 16.51 23.31
C LYS A 451 -2.38 15.74 21.98
N GLN A 452 -1.66 14.63 21.85
CA GLN A 452 -1.72 13.76 20.67
C GLN A 452 -3.07 13.06 20.49
N LEU A 453 -3.76 12.71 21.58
CA LEU A 453 -5.12 12.16 21.52
C LEU A 453 -6.12 13.21 21.03
N GLN A 454 -6.02 14.45 21.52
CA GLN A 454 -6.88 15.57 21.11
C GLN A 454 -6.65 15.99 19.65
N GLU A 455 -5.39 16.09 19.21
CA GLU A 455 -5.04 16.38 17.80
C GLU A 455 -5.65 15.36 16.81
N LYS A 456 -5.94 14.15 17.29
CA LYS A 456 -6.51 13.06 16.49
C LYS A 456 -7.98 12.78 16.81
N GLU A 457 -8.63 13.66 17.56
CA GLU A 457 -10.05 13.57 17.94
C GLU A 457 -10.41 12.23 18.62
N MET A 458 -9.53 11.74 19.51
CA MET A 458 -9.72 10.47 20.24
C MET A 458 -9.93 10.69 21.74
N LEU A 459 -10.88 9.96 22.34
CA LEU A 459 -11.17 9.94 23.79
C LEU A 459 -11.58 11.30 24.38
N LEU A 460 -12.13 12.22 23.58
CA LEU A 460 -12.40 13.60 23.99
C LEU A 460 -13.31 13.65 25.23
N GLU A 461 -14.46 12.97 25.16
CA GLU A 461 -15.44 12.96 26.24
C GLU A 461 -14.93 12.21 27.48
N LEU A 462 -14.22 11.09 27.29
CA LEU A 462 -13.59 10.37 28.39
C LEU A 462 -12.54 11.20 29.13
N ILE A 463 -11.73 11.96 28.40
CA ILE A 463 -10.70 12.84 28.96
C ILE A 463 -11.37 13.92 29.82
N ASP A 464 -12.44 14.54 29.33
CA ASP A 464 -13.19 15.56 30.08
C ASP A 464 -13.79 14.98 31.35
N LYS A 465 -14.41 13.80 31.29
CA LYS A 465 -14.90 13.09 32.49
C LYS A 465 -13.78 12.75 33.48
N ALA A 466 -12.62 12.34 32.98
CA ALA A 466 -11.47 12.03 33.83
C ALA A 466 -10.92 13.31 34.50
N LYS A 467 -10.94 14.44 33.79
CA LYS A 467 -10.59 15.77 34.32
C LYS A 467 -11.55 16.18 35.45
N GLU A 468 -12.86 16.10 35.20
CA GLU A 468 -13.90 16.39 36.20
C GLU A 468 -13.75 15.51 37.45
N TYR A 469 -13.47 14.21 37.25
CA TYR A 469 -13.24 13.30 38.36
C TYR A 469 -12.03 13.70 39.21
N GLU A 470 -10.89 14.01 38.59
CA GLU A 470 -9.66 14.37 39.31
C GLU A 470 -9.82 15.70 40.06
N GLN A 471 -10.55 16.67 39.51
CA GLN A 471 -10.86 17.93 40.18
C GLN A 471 -11.69 17.74 41.46
N GLY A 472 -12.69 16.84 41.43
CA GLY A 472 -13.52 16.51 42.59
C GLY A 472 -12.95 15.44 43.53
N ARG A 473 -11.73 14.96 43.28
CA ARG A 473 -11.18 13.77 43.97
C ARG A 473 -10.91 14.02 45.46
N LEU A 474 -10.33 15.16 45.83
CA LEU A 474 -10.02 15.48 47.23
C LEU A 474 -11.28 15.49 48.10
N SER A 475 -12.37 16.10 47.62
CA SER A 475 -13.66 16.13 48.31
C SER A 475 -14.33 14.75 48.45
N ARG A 476 -13.97 13.77 47.60
CA ARG A 476 -14.54 12.40 47.65
C ARG A 476 -13.73 11.46 48.54
N LEU A 477 -12.44 11.73 48.71
CA LEU A 477 -11.54 10.92 49.54
C LEU A 477 -11.50 11.40 51.01
N SER A 478 -12.00 12.59 51.30
CA SER A 478 -12.24 13.04 52.68
C SER A 478 -13.43 12.27 53.28
N PRO A 479 -13.28 11.66 54.49
CA PRO A 479 -14.32 10.86 55.14
C PRO A 479 -15.63 11.61 55.40
#